data_AF-A0A6B1BYU9-F1
#
_entry.id   AF-A0A6B1BYU9-F1
#
_cell.length_a   1.000
_cell.length_b   1.000
_cell.length_c   1.000
_cell.angle_alpha   90.00
_cell.angle_beta   90.00
_cell.angle_gamma   90.00
#
_symmetry.space_group_name_H-M   'P 1'
#
loop_
_entity.id
_entity.type
_entity.pdbx_description
1 polymer ?
#
loop_
_entity_poly.entity_id
_entity_poly.type
_entity_poly.pdbx_seq_one_letter_code
_entity_poly.pdbx_strand_id
1 'polypeptide(L)'
;MALGMSFTIAIFLGVWSAQAAGTRVDRMVSGTMFGFISVPTFLAGLLFIFFFVFRESIPRWLWVIGVGLIVLRLIYLAISRLVEDRADVSGWLGYAIATFVVAGLLFWVFVQWPDFPRTASHRYDDNWREQLRSLFLPALALALSEIAVFTRLLRADMLSTLQEQFVLSSRAKGMPTWRILFRDALRPSSFSLITVGGITLGRLIGGTVIIETIFGLEGLGKLIVGTGVIPKNYTIVQGGVLVLAVGYVLLNAIIDISYQYLDPRIRRGRV
;
A
#
# COMPACT_ATOMS: atom_id res chain seq x y z
N MET A 1 -10.26 -6.79 -2.80
CA MET A 1 -8.89 -6.67 -3.36
C MET A 1 -7.99 -5.78 -2.49
N ALA A 2 -8.36 -4.52 -2.22
CA ALA A 2 -7.54 -3.58 -1.43
C ALA A 2 -7.09 -4.14 -0.07
N LEU A 3 -8.00 -4.69 0.74
CA LEU A 3 -7.63 -5.29 2.03
C LEU A 3 -6.72 -6.50 1.90
N GLY A 4 -6.97 -7.39 0.94
CA GLY A 4 -6.10 -8.54 0.71
C GLY A 4 -4.67 -8.10 0.37
N MET A 5 -4.53 -7.07 -0.48
CA MET A 5 -3.24 -6.47 -0.78
C MET A 5 -2.60 -5.84 0.45
N SER A 6 -3.38 -5.08 1.24
CA SER A 6 -2.83 -4.40 2.40
C SER A 6 -2.36 -5.37 3.47
N PHE A 7 -3.12 -6.43 3.77
CA PHE A 7 -2.67 -7.50 4.67
C PHE A 7 -1.42 -8.20 4.16
N THR A 8 -1.39 -8.60 2.89
CA THR A 8 -0.26 -9.35 2.33
C THR A 8 1.04 -8.53 2.39
N ILE A 9 0.97 -7.27 1.94
CA ILE A 9 2.14 -6.38 1.93
C ILE A 9 2.51 -5.99 3.36
N ALA A 10 1.54 -5.71 4.23
CA ALA A 10 1.81 -5.35 5.62
C ALA A 10 2.41 -6.49 6.44
N ILE A 11 1.99 -7.73 6.22
CA ILE A 11 2.60 -8.91 6.85
C ILE A 11 4.06 -9.01 6.44
N PHE A 12 4.34 -8.90 5.14
CA PHE A 12 5.72 -8.97 4.64
C PHE A 12 6.60 -7.84 5.19
N LEU A 13 6.17 -6.58 5.04
CA LEU A 13 6.92 -5.42 5.49
C LEU A 13 7.01 -5.34 7.02
N GLY A 14 5.96 -5.73 7.74
CA GLY A 14 5.90 -5.70 9.20
C GLY A 14 6.85 -6.72 9.82
N VAL A 15 6.86 -7.95 9.30
CA VAL A 15 7.82 -9.00 9.72
C VAL A 15 9.25 -8.56 9.42
N TRP A 16 9.50 -8.04 8.23
CA TRP A 16 10.85 -7.60 7.84
C TRP A 16 11.35 -6.43 8.69
N SER A 17 10.50 -5.42 8.92
CA SER A 17 10.82 -4.26 9.76
C SER A 17 11.01 -4.63 11.23
N ALA A 18 10.25 -5.61 11.75
CA ALA A 18 10.42 -6.12 13.11
C ALA A 18 11.73 -6.90 13.27
N GLN A 19 12.14 -7.69 12.27
CA GLN A 19 13.45 -8.37 12.29
C GLN A 19 14.61 -7.37 12.25
N ALA A 20 14.45 -6.30 11.46
CA ALA A 20 15.47 -5.29 11.25
C ALA A 20 15.38 -4.13 12.26
N ALA A 21 14.71 -4.31 13.39
CA ALA A 21 14.42 -3.24 14.35
C ALA A 21 15.67 -2.43 14.75
N GLY A 22 15.57 -1.10 14.68
CA GLY A 22 16.66 -0.18 15.01
C GLY A 22 17.71 -0.01 13.90
N THR A 23 17.67 -0.80 12.82
CA THR A 23 18.57 -0.65 11.68
C THR A 23 18.17 0.53 10.77
N ARG A 24 19.02 0.86 9.78
CA ARG A 24 18.67 1.84 8.73
C ARG A 24 17.45 1.41 7.92
N VAL A 25 17.30 0.11 7.66
CA VAL A 25 16.16 -0.46 6.90
C VAL A 25 14.85 -0.16 7.63
N ASP A 26 14.82 -0.38 8.93
CA ASP A 26 13.65 -0.13 9.77
C ASP A 26 13.25 1.36 9.81
N ARG A 27 14.25 2.26 9.89
CA ARG A 27 14.02 3.71 9.80
C ARG A 27 13.50 4.14 8.43
N MET A 28 14.02 3.54 7.34
CA MET A 28 13.52 3.81 5.99
C MET A 28 12.08 3.34 5.81
N VAL A 29 11.77 2.09 6.17
CA VAL A 29 10.41 1.55 6.11
C VAL A 29 9.45 2.40 6.94
N SER A 30 9.82 2.71 8.18
CA SER A 30 9.00 3.56 9.05
C SER A 30 8.78 4.95 8.46
N GLY A 31 9.83 5.59 7.93
CA GLY A 31 9.74 6.90 7.27
C GLY A 31 8.83 6.87 6.05
N THR A 32 8.94 5.85 5.20
CA THR A 32 8.05 5.65 4.05
C THR A 32 6.59 5.46 4.49
N MET A 33 6.34 4.67 5.54
CA MET A 33 4.99 4.48 6.07
C MET A 33 4.40 5.79 6.63
N PHE A 34 5.20 6.62 7.31
CA PHE A 34 4.76 7.95 7.72
C PHE A 34 4.35 8.80 6.53
N GLY A 35 5.16 8.81 5.46
CA GLY A 35 4.83 9.50 4.22
C GLY A 35 3.48 9.06 3.64
N PHE A 36 3.23 7.75 3.57
CA PHE A 36 1.95 7.23 3.05
C PHE A 36 0.75 7.52 3.94
N ILE A 37 0.92 7.54 5.27
CA ILE A 37 -0.16 7.93 6.19
C ILE A 37 -0.53 9.40 6.02
N SER A 38 0.44 10.25 5.68
CA SER A 38 0.22 11.68 5.43
C SER A 38 -0.53 11.95 4.13
N VAL A 39 -0.54 11.02 3.17
CA VAL A 39 -1.26 11.17 1.90
C VAL A 39 -2.70 10.68 2.06
N PRO A 40 -3.70 11.58 1.92
CA PRO A 40 -5.10 11.15 1.92
C PRO A 40 -5.36 10.14 0.81
N THR A 41 -6.20 9.15 1.08
CA THR A 41 -6.47 8.05 0.14
C THR A 41 -6.98 8.54 -1.23
N PHE A 42 -7.81 9.59 -1.25
CA PHE A 42 -8.26 10.20 -2.51
C PHE A 42 -7.12 10.86 -3.28
N LEU A 43 -6.15 11.47 -2.59
CA LEU A 43 -4.99 12.10 -3.21
C LEU A 43 -4.07 11.04 -3.80
N ALA A 44 -3.88 9.91 -3.12
CA ALA A 44 -3.18 8.76 -3.69
C ALA A 44 -3.86 8.27 -4.97
N GLY A 45 -5.20 8.20 -4.99
CA GLY A 45 -5.97 7.89 -6.19
C GLY A 45 -5.76 8.91 -7.33
N LEU A 46 -5.79 10.21 -7.02
CA LEU A 46 -5.52 11.28 -7.99
C LEU A 46 -4.08 11.21 -8.54
N LEU A 47 -3.10 10.94 -7.69
CA LEU A 47 -1.72 10.76 -8.12
C LEU A 47 -1.59 9.54 -9.03
N PHE A 48 -2.23 8.42 -8.68
CA PHE A 48 -2.18 7.22 -9.50
C PHE A 48 -2.86 7.39 -10.85
N ILE A 49 -4.04 8.01 -10.91
CA ILE A 49 -4.68 8.27 -12.22
C ILE A 49 -3.83 9.26 -13.04
N PHE A 50 -3.27 10.28 -12.42
CA PHE A 50 -2.40 11.24 -13.10
C PHE A 50 -1.15 10.58 -13.70
N PHE A 51 -0.44 9.76 -12.92
CA PHE A 51 0.82 9.14 -13.35
C PHE A 51 0.64 7.93 -14.27
N PHE A 52 -0.38 7.09 -14.04
CA PHE A 52 -0.53 5.81 -14.75
C PHE A 52 -1.61 5.81 -15.83
N VAL A 53 -2.58 6.71 -15.77
CA VAL A 53 -3.70 6.76 -16.74
C VAL A 53 -3.55 7.96 -17.68
N PHE A 54 -3.22 9.14 -17.15
CA PHE A 54 -2.97 10.35 -17.94
C PHE A 54 -1.52 10.52 -18.37
N ARG A 55 -0.72 9.45 -18.31
CA ARG A 55 0.68 9.41 -18.72
C ARG A 55 0.91 9.95 -20.14
N GLU A 56 0.05 9.58 -21.08
CA GLU A 56 0.11 10.04 -22.47
C GLU A 56 -0.23 11.52 -22.64
N SER A 57 -1.03 12.07 -21.72
CA SER A 57 -1.37 13.49 -21.68
C SER A 57 -0.23 14.34 -21.13
N ILE A 58 0.68 13.76 -20.34
CA ILE A 58 1.90 14.42 -19.89
C ILE A 58 2.84 14.52 -21.09
N PRO A 59 3.12 15.73 -21.60
CA PRO A 59 4.00 15.87 -22.74
C PRO A 59 5.38 15.30 -22.40
N ARG A 60 5.91 14.43 -23.28
CA ARG A 60 7.19 13.73 -23.05
C ARG A 60 8.33 14.70 -22.73
N TRP A 61 8.26 15.94 -23.20
CA TRP A 61 9.24 16.99 -22.91
C TRP A 61 9.30 17.39 -21.43
N LEU A 62 8.22 17.28 -20.64
CA LEU A 62 8.28 17.53 -19.19
C LEU A 62 9.20 16.54 -18.47
N TRP A 63 9.22 15.29 -18.91
CA TRP A 63 10.15 14.28 -18.39
C TRP A 63 11.59 14.60 -18.79
N VAL A 64 11.81 15.03 -20.03
CA VAL A 64 13.13 15.49 -20.50
C VAL A 64 13.61 16.70 -19.71
N ILE A 65 12.72 17.65 -19.39
CA ILE A 65 13.05 18.79 -18.52
C ILE A 65 13.34 18.31 -17.09
N GLY A 66 12.54 17.40 -16.52
CA GLY A 66 12.78 16.89 -15.18
C GLY A 66 14.13 16.19 -15.04
N VAL A 67 14.44 15.29 -15.98
CA VAL A 67 15.76 14.64 -16.07
C VAL A 67 16.85 15.69 -16.31
N GLY A 68 16.61 16.65 -17.20
CA GLY A 68 17.53 17.75 -17.51
C GLY A 68 17.83 18.64 -16.31
N LEU A 69 16.84 18.94 -15.45
CA LEU A 69 17.01 19.72 -14.23
C LEU A 69 17.77 18.95 -13.15
N ILE A 70 17.55 17.63 -13.05
CA ILE A 70 18.34 16.77 -12.17
C ILE A 70 19.80 16.78 -12.64
N VAL A 71 20.04 16.58 -13.94
CA VAL A 71 21.38 16.65 -14.53
C VAL A 71 22.01 18.02 -14.32
N LEU A 72 21.27 19.11 -14.54
CA LEU A 72 21.75 20.49 -14.35
C LEU A 72 22.09 20.77 -12.88
N ARG A 73 21.25 20.33 -11.93
CA ARG A 73 21.52 20.46 -10.49
C ARG A 73 22.77 19.68 -10.09
N LEU A 74 23.00 18.52 -10.69
CA LEU A 74 24.20 17.72 -10.44
C LEU A 74 25.46 18.33 -11.05
N ILE A 75 25.36 18.91 -12.26
CA ILE A 75 26.45 19.69 -12.88
C ILE A 75 26.77 20.92 -12.01
N TYR A 76 25.74 21.63 -11.54
CA TYR A 76 25.90 22.76 -10.63
C TYR A 76 26.61 22.35 -9.33
N LEU A 77 26.18 21.26 -8.69
CA LEU A 77 26.82 20.71 -7.49
C LEU A 77 28.26 20.22 -7.75
N ALA A 78 28.52 19.71 -8.96
CA ALA A 78 29.86 19.28 -9.37
C ALA A 78 30.79 20.49 -9.56
N ILE A 79 30.32 21.55 -10.24
CA ILE A 79 31.06 22.80 -10.43
C ILE A 79 31.31 23.48 -9.09
N SER A 80 30.28 23.58 -8.23
CA SER A 80 30.42 24.23 -6.93
C SER A 80 31.44 23.51 -6.03
N ARG A 81 31.51 22.17 -6.10
CA ARG A 81 32.46 21.37 -5.31
C ARG A 81 33.86 21.28 -5.90
N LEU A 82 34.01 21.38 -7.24
CA LEU A 82 35.31 21.51 -7.91
C LEU A 82 35.99 22.84 -7.58
N VAL A 83 35.21 23.88 -7.32
CA VAL A 83 35.69 25.19 -6.87
C VAL A 83 36.09 25.15 -5.37
N GLU A 84 35.54 24.23 -4.58
CA GLU A 84 35.69 24.21 -3.11
C GLU A 84 36.83 23.32 -2.59
N ASP A 85 37.25 22.24 -3.27
CA ASP A 85 38.47 21.50 -2.89
C ASP A 85 39.00 20.60 -4.02
N ARG A 86 40.27 20.16 -3.94
CA ARG A 86 40.92 19.22 -4.89
C ARG A 86 40.21 17.86 -4.91
N ALA A 87 39.07 17.80 -5.58
CA ALA A 87 38.21 16.65 -5.57
C ALA A 87 38.66 15.62 -6.62
N ASP A 88 38.67 14.34 -6.21
CA ASP A 88 38.97 13.18 -7.04
C ASP A 88 38.03 13.09 -8.26
N VAL A 89 38.52 13.57 -9.40
CA VAL A 89 37.81 13.64 -10.68
C VAL A 89 37.29 12.25 -11.11
N SER A 90 37.97 11.17 -10.72
CA SER A 90 37.59 9.79 -11.05
C SER A 90 36.32 9.33 -10.32
N GLY A 91 36.18 9.69 -9.04
CA GLY A 91 34.99 9.41 -8.25
C GLY A 91 33.75 10.16 -8.76
N TRP A 92 33.94 11.38 -9.25
CA TRP A 92 32.85 12.20 -9.82
C TRP A 92 32.36 11.67 -11.16
N LEU A 93 33.26 11.26 -12.05
CA LEU A 93 32.88 10.64 -13.31
C LEU A 93 32.04 9.37 -13.05
N GLY A 94 32.45 8.56 -12.08
CA GLY A 94 31.70 7.38 -11.65
C GLY A 94 30.29 7.72 -11.15
N TYR A 95 30.15 8.73 -10.30
CA TYR A 95 28.84 9.16 -9.79
C TYR A 95 27.92 9.72 -10.89
N ALA A 96 28.47 10.53 -11.81
CA ALA A 96 27.73 11.09 -12.93
C ALA A 96 27.24 10.00 -13.89
N ILE A 97 28.12 9.05 -14.24
CA ILE A 97 27.78 7.90 -15.08
C ILE A 97 26.71 7.04 -14.39
N ALA A 98 26.90 6.70 -13.11
CA ALA A 98 25.93 5.90 -12.36
C ALA A 98 24.56 6.59 -12.30
N THR A 99 24.52 7.91 -12.07
CA THR A 99 23.26 8.65 -12.02
C THR A 99 22.58 8.72 -13.38
N PHE A 100 23.34 8.91 -14.47
CA PHE A 100 22.78 8.92 -15.83
C PHE A 100 22.25 7.54 -16.22
N VAL A 101 22.96 6.47 -15.87
CA VAL A 101 22.51 5.09 -16.08
C VAL A 101 21.25 4.81 -15.26
N VAL A 102 21.20 5.20 -14.00
CA VAL A 102 20.00 5.04 -13.15
C VAL A 102 18.83 5.86 -13.70
N ALA A 103 19.03 7.13 -14.06
CA ALA A 103 17.99 7.97 -14.63
C ALA A 103 17.48 7.44 -15.98
N GLY A 104 18.38 6.97 -16.84
CA GLY A 104 18.06 6.35 -18.11
C GLY A 104 17.32 5.02 -17.94
N LEU A 105 17.72 4.18 -16.99
CA LEU A 105 17.01 2.95 -16.63
C LEU A 105 15.62 3.25 -16.08
N LEU A 106 15.48 4.22 -15.19
CA LEU A 106 14.18 4.65 -14.66
C LEU A 106 13.28 5.21 -15.76
N PHE A 107 13.83 6.01 -16.68
CA PHE A 107 13.11 6.49 -17.84
C PHE A 107 12.71 5.34 -18.77
N TRP A 108 13.59 4.38 -19.04
CA TRP A 108 13.31 3.22 -19.86
C TRP A 108 12.22 2.32 -19.24
N VAL A 109 12.31 2.03 -17.94
CA VAL A 109 11.29 1.30 -17.18
C VAL A 109 9.95 2.05 -17.20
N PHE A 110 9.98 3.38 -17.04
CA PHE A 110 8.78 4.21 -17.16
C PHE A 110 8.21 4.13 -18.56
N VAL A 111 9.04 4.21 -19.62
CA VAL A 111 8.64 4.10 -21.03
C VAL A 111 7.90 2.79 -21.28
N GLN A 112 8.45 1.68 -20.81
CA GLN A 112 7.93 0.33 -21.00
C GLN A 112 6.82 -0.05 -20.00
N TRP A 113 6.46 0.83 -19.05
CA TRP A 113 5.46 0.50 -18.04
C TRP A 113 4.08 0.31 -18.72
N PRO A 114 3.36 -0.79 -18.42
CA PRO A 114 2.07 -1.05 -19.04
C PRO A 114 1.05 0.06 -18.76
N ASP A 115 0.37 0.54 -19.80
CA ASP A 115 -0.69 1.54 -19.63
C ASP A 115 -1.89 0.94 -18.89
N PHE A 116 -2.50 1.72 -17.99
CA PHE A 116 -3.71 1.27 -17.32
C PHE A 116 -4.95 1.79 -18.05
N PRO A 117 -6.01 0.97 -18.16
CA PRO A 117 -7.23 1.39 -18.84
C PRO A 117 -7.83 2.63 -18.16
N ARG A 118 -8.24 3.62 -18.97
CA ARG A 118 -8.74 4.92 -18.50
C ARG A 118 -10.13 4.85 -17.88
N THR A 119 -10.87 3.80 -18.20
CA THR A 119 -12.21 3.52 -17.69
C THR A 119 -12.30 2.01 -17.52
N ALA A 120 -12.90 1.56 -16.42
CA ALA A 120 -13.21 0.14 -16.32
C ALA A 120 -14.11 -0.24 -17.50
N SER A 121 -13.75 -1.30 -18.22
CA SER A 121 -14.54 -1.77 -19.34
C SER A 121 -15.93 -2.17 -18.84
N HIS A 122 -16.96 -1.42 -19.25
CA HIS A 122 -18.36 -1.79 -19.00
C HIS A 122 -18.78 -3.05 -19.81
N ARG A 123 -17.88 -3.56 -20.65
CA ARG A 123 -18.04 -4.87 -21.28
C ARG A 123 -17.52 -5.95 -20.34
N TYR A 124 -18.45 -6.75 -19.84
CA TYR A 124 -18.26 -8.13 -19.42
C TYR A 124 -17.74 -8.96 -20.62
N ASP A 125 -16.59 -8.59 -21.20
CA ASP A 125 -15.84 -9.49 -22.07
C ASP A 125 -15.12 -10.49 -21.16
N ASP A 126 -15.04 -11.75 -21.58
CA ASP A 126 -14.57 -12.93 -20.83
C ASP A 126 -13.10 -12.84 -20.28
N ASN A 127 -12.43 -11.71 -20.46
CA ASN A 127 -11.05 -11.47 -20.03
C ASN A 127 -10.97 -10.98 -18.57
N TRP A 128 -11.09 -11.90 -17.62
CA TRP A 128 -10.88 -11.65 -16.18
C TRP A 128 -9.55 -10.92 -15.86
N ARG A 129 -8.52 -11.09 -16.69
CA ARG A 129 -7.22 -10.40 -16.56
C ARG A 129 -7.34 -8.88 -16.77
N GLU A 130 -8.16 -8.46 -17.73
CA GLU A 130 -8.38 -7.03 -18.00
C GLU A 130 -9.18 -6.37 -16.88
N GLN A 131 -10.17 -7.09 -16.34
CA GLN A 131 -10.94 -6.66 -15.17
C GLN A 131 -10.05 -6.49 -13.92
N LEU A 132 -9.14 -7.44 -13.67
CA LEU A 132 -8.17 -7.29 -12.57
C LEU A 132 -7.22 -6.11 -12.81
N ARG A 133 -6.81 -5.87 -14.06
CA ARG A 133 -5.95 -4.73 -14.41
C ARG A 133 -6.67 -3.40 -14.20
N SER A 134 -7.95 -3.29 -14.54
CA SER A 134 -8.73 -2.07 -14.30
C SER A 134 -9.01 -1.81 -12.82
N LEU A 135 -9.12 -2.87 -12.00
CA LEU A 135 -9.33 -2.75 -10.56
C LEU A 135 -8.04 -2.55 -9.76
N PHE A 136 -6.86 -2.83 -10.35
CA PHE A 136 -5.58 -2.79 -9.65
C PHE A 136 -5.24 -1.40 -9.10
N LEU A 137 -5.29 -0.34 -9.92
CA LEU A 137 -4.97 1.02 -9.47
C LEU A 137 -5.95 1.56 -8.42
N PRO A 138 -7.29 1.44 -8.59
CA PRO A 138 -8.24 1.77 -7.53
C PRO A 138 -7.98 0.99 -6.24
N ALA A 139 -7.72 -0.31 -6.33
CA ALA A 139 -7.45 -1.14 -5.17
C ALA A 139 -6.15 -0.76 -4.48
N LEU A 140 -5.10 -0.41 -5.25
CA LEU A 140 -3.83 0.04 -4.73
C LEU A 140 -3.96 1.41 -4.06
N ALA A 141 -4.75 2.33 -4.62
CA ALA A 141 -5.03 3.64 -4.02
C ALA A 141 -5.61 3.49 -2.61
N LEU A 142 -6.62 2.61 -2.48
CA LEU A 142 -7.22 2.27 -1.19
C LEU A 142 -6.24 1.54 -0.27
N ALA A 143 -5.49 0.57 -0.80
CA ALA A 143 -4.57 -0.24 -0.02
C ALA A 143 -3.38 0.56 0.53
N LEU A 144 -2.90 1.59 -0.17
CA LEU A 144 -1.67 2.30 0.17
C LEU A 144 -1.69 2.87 1.59
N SER A 145 -2.78 3.56 1.96
CA SER A 145 -2.95 4.11 3.31
C SER A 145 -3.04 2.99 4.35
N GLU A 146 -3.72 1.89 4.03
CA GLU A 146 -3.91 0.76 4.95
C GLU A 146 -2.63 -0.06 5.15
N ILE A 147 -1.82 -0.25 4.11
CA ILE A 147 -0.51 -0.92 4.18
C ILE A 147 0.33 -0.25 5.26
N ALA A 148 0.37 1.08 5.27
CA ALA A 148 1.18 1.83 6.21
C ALA A 148 0.70 1.70 7.66
N VAL A 149 -0.62 1.74 7.87
CA VAL A 149 -1.23 1.53 9.19
C VAL A 149 -0.97 0.11 9.69
N PHE A 150 -1.27 -0.89 8.86
CA PHE A 150 -1.14 -2.30 9.20
C PHE A 150 0.31 -2.74 9.42
N THR A 151 1.25 -2.24 8.61
CA THR A 151 2.68 -2.53 8.77
C THR A 151 3.19 -2.02 10.11
N ARG A 152 2.82 -0.77 10.47
CA ARG A 152 3.24 -0.16 11.73
C ARG A 152 2.66 -0.88 12.94
N LEU A 153 1.38 -1.22 12.87
CA LEU A 153 0.69 -1.97 13.91
C LEU A 153 1.34 -3.34 14.11
N LEU A 154 1.48 -4.12 13.04
CA LEU A 154 2.04 -5.46 13.13
C LEU A 154 3.48 -5.44 13.63
N ARG A 155 4.28 -4.48 13.18
CA ARG A 155 5.66 -4.30 13.65
C ARG A 155 5.70 -4.01 15.16
N ALA A 156 4.86 -3.10 15.65
CA ALA A 156 4.82 -2.75 17.06
C ALA A 156 4.46 -3.97 17.92
N ASP A 157 3.44 -4.73 17.51
CA ASP A 157 3.01 -5.92 18.23
C ASP A 157 4.06 -7.04 18.17
N MET A 158 4.70 -7.24 17.02
CA MET A 158 5.78 -8.22 16.89
C MET A 158 6.98 -7.85 17.75
N LEU A 159 7.33 -6.56 17.88
CA LEU A 159 8.40 -6.12 18.74
C LEU A 159 8.13 -6.47 20.21
N SER A 160 6.90 -6.29 20.68
CA SER A 160 6.50 -6.74 22.03
C SER A 160 6.52 -8.27 22.16
N THR A 161 5.94 -9.00 21.21
CA THR A 161 5.87 -10.48 21.28
C THR A 161 7.26 -11.11 21.22
N LEU A 162 8.20 -10.54 20.47
CA LEU A 162 9.58 -11.03 20.39
C LEU A 162 10.35 -10.93 21.71
N GLN A 163 9.87 -10.14 22.68
CA GLN A 163 10.44 -10.01 24.03
C GLN A 163 9.83 -11.01 25.03
N GLU A 164 8.81 -11.78 24.65
CA GLU A 164 8.14 -12.71 25.54
C GLU A 164 8.96 -13.96 25.87
N GLN A 165 8.74 -14.54 27.06
CA GLN A 165 9.52 -15.67 27.58
C GLN A 165 9.44 -16.92 26.69
N PHE A 166 8.30 -17.19 26.04
CA PHE A 166 8.16 -18.35 25.16
C PHE A 166 9.01 -18.21 23.87
N VAL A 167 9.21 -16.97 23.41
CA VAL A 167 10.11 -16.66 22.28
C VAL A 167 11.56 -16.84 22.72
N LEU A 168 11.93 -16.35 23.90
CA LEU A 168 13.27 -16.56 24.47
C LEU A 168 13.60 -18.05 24.66
N SER A 169 12.64 -18.85 25.12
CA SER A 169 12.78 -20.31 25.20
C SER A 169 13.02 -20.94 23.82
N SER A 170 12.30 -20.47 22.80
CA SER A 170 12.48 -20.96 21.42
C SER A 170 13.84 -20.56 20.84
N ARG A 171 14.35 -19.36 21.18
CA ARG A 171 15.73 -18.94 20.85
C ARG A 171 16.78 -19.80 21.56
N ALA A 172 16.60 -20.10 22.85
CA ALA A 172 17.52 -20.94 23.62
C ALA A 172 17.59 -22.38 23.09
N LYS A 173 16.51 -22.87 22.47
CA LYS A 173 16.46 -24.16 21.77
C LYS A 173 17.15 -24.15 20.39
N GLY A 174 17.70 -23.03 19.95
CA GLY A 174 18.37 -22.90 18.65
C GLY A 174 17.41 -22.88 17.45
N MET A 175 16.15 -22.49 17.64
CA MET A 175 15.20 -22.40 16.53
C MET A 175 15.64 -21.35 15.50
N PRO A 176 15.48 -21.61 14.19
CA PRO A 176 15.88 -20.66 13.16
C PRO A 176 15.01 -19.40 13.22
N THR A 177 15.59 -18.23 12.92
CA THR A 177 14.93 -16.93 13.01
C THR A 177 13.61 -16.87 12.23
N TRP A 178 13.55 -17.46 11.03
CA TRP A 178 12.32 -17.47 10.23
C TRP A 178 11.16 -18.16 10.98
N ARG A 179 11.44 -19.28 11.66
CA ARG A 179 10.43 -20.02 12.42
C ARG A 179 9.94 -19.17 13.59
N ILE A 180 10.85 -18.52 14.30
CA ILE A 180 10.50 -17.64 15.41
C ILE A 180 9.62 -16.49 14.93
N LEU A 181 9.97 -15.85 13.82
CA LEU A 181 9.20 -14.74 13.26
C LEU A 181 7.80 -15.18 12.81
N PHE A 182 7.68 -16.21 11.97
CA PHE A 182 6.40 -16.58 11.37
C PHE A 182 5.50 -17.41 12.28
N ARG A 183 6.07 -18.23 13.19
CA ARG A 183 5.29 -19.14 14.04
C ARG A 183 5.10 -18.62 15.46
N ASP A 184 6.14 -18.05 16.05
CA ASP A 184 6.15 -17.68 17.46
C ASP A 184 5.71 -16.21 17.65
N ALA A 185 6.14 -15.29 16.78
CA ALA A 185 5.79 -13.87 16.87
C ALA A 185 4.56 -13.48 16.02
N LEU A 186 4.56 -13.78 14.72
CA LEU A 186 3.53 -13.31 13.79
C LEU A 186 2.13 -13.81 14.14
N ARG A 187 2.01 -15.06 14.59
CA ARG A 187 0.70 -15.65 14.90
C ARG A 187 -0.01 -14.91 16.04
N PRO A 188 0.58 -14.69 17.23
CA PRO A 188 -0.02 -13.83 18.25
C PRO A 188 -0.25 -12.39 17.77
N SER A 189 0.73 -11.76 17.13
CA SER A 189 0.63 -10.35 16.70
C SER A 189 -0.39 -10.11 15.58
N SER A 190 -0.77 -11.15 14.83
CA SER A 190 -1.79 -11.05 13.78
C SER A 190 -3.20 -10.79 14.32
N PHE A 191 -3.45 -11.03 15.61
CA PHE A 191 -4.76 -10.78 16.23
C PHE A 191 -5.15 -9.30 16.12
N SER A 192 -4.28 -8.39 16.55
CA SER A 192 -4.53 -6.94 16.44
C SER A 192 -4.69 -6.49 15.00
N LEU A 193 -3.93 -7.09 14.08
CA LEU A 193 -4.00 -6.80 12.65
C LEU A 193 -5.39 -7.13 12.08
N ILE A 194 -5.97 -8.26 12.48
CA ILE A 194 -7.32 -8.66 12.09
C ILE A 194 -8.37 -7.73 12.71
N THR A 195 -8.22 -7.36 13.99
CA THR A 195 -9.13 -6.42 14.69
C THR A 195 -9.19 -5.08 13.99
N VAL A 196 -8.02 -4.49 13.73
CA VAL A 196 -7.95 -3.19 13.06
C VAL A 196 -8.40 -3.33 11.60
N GLY A 197 -8.14 -4.46 10.95
CA GLY A 197 -8.69 -4.75 9.63
C GLY A 197 -10.21 -4.70 9.55
N GLY A 198 -10.90 -5.23 10.57
CA GLY A 198 -12.36 -5.16 10.67
C GLY A 198 -12.88 -3.74 10.86
N ILE A 199 -12.24 -2.95 11.71
CA ILE A 199 -12.60 -1.53 11.90
C ILE A 199 -12.39 -0.74 10.60
N THR A 200 -11.28 -1.02 9.90
CA THR A 200 -10.92 -0.36 8.64
C THR A 200 -11.93 -0.63 7.51
N LEU A 201 -12.58 -1.79 7.47
CA LEU A 201 -13.59 -2.11 6.46
C LEU A 201 -14.68 -1.05 6.35
N GLY A 202 -15.21 -0.58 7.48
CA GLY A 202 -16.25 0.44 7.50
C GLY A 202 -15.75 1.77 6.90
N ARG A 203 -14.51 2.13 7.19
CA ARG A 203 -13.86 3.32 6.63
C ARG A 203 -13.64 3.19 5.11
N LEU A 204 -13.24 2.01 4.64
CA LEU A 204 -12.99 1.76 3.23
C LEU A 204 -14.26 1.89 2.38
N ILE A 205 -15.43 1.49 2.90
CA ILE A 205 -16.71 1.68 2.21
C ILE A 205 -16.93 3.17 1.89
N GLY A 206 -16.68 4.07 2.85
CA GLY A 206 -16.78 5.51 2.64
C GLY A 206 -15.73 6.07 1.68
N GLY A 207 -14.48 5.61 1.80
CA GLY A 207 -13.39 6.05 0.91
C GLY A 207 -13.53 5.58 -0.54
N THR A 208 -14.21 4.45 -0.76
CA THR A 208 -14.39 3.85 -2.09
C THR A 208 -15.25 4.72 -2.99
N VAL A 209 -16.22 5.49 -2.46
CA VAL A 209 -17.07 6.39 -3.26
C VAL A 209 -16.25 7.41 -4.05
N ILE A 210 -15.23 7.99 -3.42
CA ILE A 210 -14.37 8.99 -4.05
C ILE A 210 -13.49 8.31 -5.12
N ILE A 211 -12.95 7.12 -4.81
CA ILE A 211 -12.14 6.34 -5.74
C ILE A 211 -12.96 5.88 -6.95
N GLU A 212 -14.20 5.45 -6.76
CA GLU A 212 -15.13 5.12 -7.86
C GLU A 212 -15.36 6.31 -8.77
N THR A 213 -15.47 7.51 -8.20
CA THR A 213 -15.65 8.75 -8.96
C THR A 213 -14.39 9.11 -9.74
N ILE A 214 -13.21 9.06 -9.10
CA ILE A 214 -11.92 9.38 -9.73
C ILE A 214 -11.62 8.44 -10.90
N PHE A 215 -11.79 7.13 -10.70
CA PHE A 215 -11.46 6.11 -11.70
C PHE A 215 -12.63 5.76 -12.64
N GLY A 216 -13.77 6.46 -12.52
CA GLY A 216 -14.93 6.24 -13.36
C GLY A 216 -15.61 4.87 -13.19
N LEU A 217 -15.42 4.20 -12.06
CA LEU A 217 -16.03 2.89 -11.76
C LEU A 217 -17.53 3.03 -11.48
N GLU A 218 -18.31 2.07 -11.99
CA GLU A 218 -19.73 1.90 -11.63
C GLU A 218 -19.86 1.06 -10.35
N GLY A 219 -19.56 1.69 -9.22
CA GLY A 219 -19.75 1.06 -7.92
C GLY A 219 -21.02 1.53 -7.19
N LEU A 220 -21.33 0.83 -6.09
CA LEU A 220 -22.49 1.13 -5.25
C LEU A 220 -22.40 2.54 -4.65
N GLY A 221 -21.19 3.01 -4.32
CA GLY A 221 -20.98 4.33 -3.75
C GLY A 221 -21.40 5.45 -4.70
N LYS A 222 -20.91 5.40 -5.93
CA LYS A 222 -21.25 6.33 -7.02
C LYS A 222 -22.73 6.27 -7.36
N LEU A 223 -23.33 5.08 -7.36
CA LEU A 223 -24.78 4.91 -7.56
C LEU A 223 -25.58 5.61 -6.46
N ILE A 224 -25.28 5.33 -5.19
CA ILE A 224 -25.99 5.92 -4.03
C ILE A 224 -25.85 7.44 -4.03
N VAL A 225 -24.65 7.97 -4.26
CA VAL A 225 -24.44 9.43 -4.25
C VAL A 225 -25.04 10.09 -5.48
N GLY A 226 -24.73 9.57 -6.68
CA GLY A 226 -25.10 10.17 -7.96
C GLY A 226 -26.60 10.12 -8.25
N THR A 227 -27.26 9.00 -7.95
CA THR A 227 -28.68 8.77 -8.29
C THR A 227 -29.60 8.74 -7.06
N GLY A 228 -29.04 8.66 -5.86
CA GLY A 228 -29.80 8.71 -4.61
C GLY A 228 -29.68 10.07 -3.94
N VAL A 229 -28.50 10.41 -3.43
CA VAL A 229 -28.28 11.61 -2.59
C VAL A 229 -28.51 12.91 -3.37
N ILE A 230 -27.88 13.08 -4.53
CA ILE A 230 -27.98 14.32 -5.33
C ILE A 230 -29.43 14.61 -5.76
N PRO A 231 -30.17 13.68 -6.41
CA PRO A 231 -31.56 13.91 -6.79
C PRO A 231 -32.55 13.68 -5.64
N LYS A 232 -32.09 13.46 -4.40
CA LYS A 232 -32.92 13.19 -3.20
C LYS A 232 -33.88 11.99 -3.35
N ASN A 233 -33.45 10.96 -4.07
CA ASN A 233 -34.18 9.70 -4.15
C ASN A 233 -33.86 8.83 -2.92
N TYR A 234 -34.69 8.98 -1.89
CA TYR A 234 -34.52 8.26 -0.62
C TYR A 234 -34.60 6.74 -0.75
N THR A 235 -35.37 6.21 -1.72
CA THR A 235 -35.48 4.77 -1.97
C THR A 235 -34.14 4.16 -2.37
N ILE A 236 -33.41 4.82 -3.28
CA ILE A 236 -32.08 4.39 -3.72
C ILE A 236 -31.07 4.46 -2.57
N VAL A 237 -31.10 5.55 -1.80
CA VAL A 237 -30.20 5.72 -0.65
C VAL A 237 -30.45 4.65 0.40
N GLN A 238 -31.70 4.42 0.80
CA GLN A 238 -32.05 3.41 1.81
C GLN A 238 -31.70 2.00 1.34
N GLY A 239 -32.04 1.65 0.08
CA GLY A 239 -31.70 0.34 -0.49
C GLY A 239 -30.19 0.11 -0.55
N GLY A 240 -29.43 1.11 -1.00
CA GLY A 240 -27.98 1.03 -1.08
C GLY A 240 -27.32 0.93 0.30
N VAL A 241 -27.77 1.73 1.27
CA VAL A 241 -27.27 1.65 2.66
C VAL A 241 -27.59 0.29 3.28
N LEU A 242 -28.78 -0.27 3.03
CA LEU A 242 -29.15 -1.60 3.51
C LEU A 242 -28.23 -2.69 2.94
N VAL A 243 -27.95 -2.67 1.64
CA VAL A 243 -27.01 -3.61 1.00
C VAL A 243 -25.62 -3.49 1.60
N LEU A 244 -25.11 -2.27 1.79
CA LEU A 244 -23.81 -2.03 2.42
C LEU A 244 -23.78 -2.49 3.87
N ALA A 245 -24.85 -2.25 4.64
CA ALA A 245 -24.95 -2.68 6.04
C ALA A 245 -24.94 -4.21 6.17
N VAL A 246 -25.72 -4.92 5.34
CA VAL A 246 -25.71 -6.39 5.31
C VAL A 246 -24.33 -6.92 4.92
N GLY A 247 -23.71 -6.36 3.88
CA GLY A 247 -22.35 -6.73 3.48
C GLY A 247 -21.32 -6.51 4.58
N TYR A 248 -21.42 -5.40 5.31
CA TYR A 248 -20.55 -5.09 6.44
C TYR A 248 -20.72 -6.09 7.60
N VAL A 249 -21.96 -6.44 7.95
CA VAL A 249 -22.24 -7.46 8.97
C VAL A 249 -21.68 -8.82 8.56
N LEU A 250 -21.85 -9.23 7.30
CA LEU A 250 -21.30 -10.49 6.78
C LEU A 250 -19.77 -10.52 6.83
N LEU A 251 -19.11 -9.41 6.47
CA LEU A 251 -17.66 -9.31 6.52
C LEU A 251 -17.14 -9.35 7.97
N ASN A 252 -17.81 -8.69 8.91
CA ASN A 252 -17.46 -8.79 10.33
C ASN A 252 -17.66 -10.22 10.86
N ALA A 253 -18.72 -10.91 10.45
CA ALA A 253 -18.90 -12.32 10.81
C ALA A 253 -17.75 -13.20 10.26
N ILE A 254 -17.26 -12.93 9.05
CA ILE A 254 -16.08 -13.63 8.49
C ILE A 254 -14.83 -13.34 9.33
N ILE A 255 -14.64 -12.09 9.77
CA ILE A 255 -13.52 -11.71 10.64
C ILE A 255 -13.62 -12.42 11.99
N ASP A 256 -14.81 -12.46 12.58
CA ASP A 256 -15.04 -13.14 13.85
C ASP A 256 -14.74 -14.64 13.76
N ILE A 257 -15.14 -15.27 12.65
CA ILE A 257 -14.78 -16.66 12.34
C ILE A 257 -13.27 -16.81 12.15
N SER A 258 -12.60 -15.84 11.53
CA SER A 258 -11.14 -15.91 11.32
C SER A 258 -10.37 -16.01 12.64
N TYR A 259 -10.83 -15.35 13.72
CA TYR A 259 -10.20 -15.49 15.04
C TYR A 259 -10.20 -16.92 15.56
N GLN A 260 -11.27 -17.68 15.31
CA GLN A 260 -11.36 -19.07 15.76
C GLN A 260 -10.30 -19.97 15.11
N TYR A 261 -9.91 -19.66 13.87
CA TYR A 261 -8.85 -20.37 13.17
C TYR A 261 -7.45 -19.98 13.63
N LEU A 262 -7.25 -18.70 13.94
CA LEU A 262 -5.94 -18.20 14.39
C LEU A 262 -5.60 -18.62 15.82
N ASP A 263 -6.57 -18.59 16.73
CA ASP A 263 -6.36 -18.99 18.13
C ASP A 263 -7.22 -20.19 18.58
N PRO A 264 -6.68 -21.43 18.50
CA PRO A 264 -7.34 -22.61 19.03
C PRO A 264 -7.37 -22.66 20.57
N ARG A 265 -6.76 -21.72 21.31
CA ARG A 265 -6.84 -21.67 22.78
C ARG A 265 -8.19 -21.16 23.28
N ILE A 266 -8.89 -20.34 22.48
CA ILE A 266 -10.28 -19.92 22.76
C ILE A 266 -11.21 -21.14 22.86
N ARG A 267 -10.85 -22.26 22.21
CA ARG A 267 -11.58 -23.52 22.28
C ARG A 267 -11.34 -24.34 23.56
N ARG A 268 -10.38 -23.98 24.41
CA ARG A 268 -10.04 -24.68 25.66
C ARG A 268 -10.35 -23.89 26.95
N GLY A 269 -11.05 -22.76 26.84
CA GLY A 269 -11.56 -21.99 27.98
C GLY A 269 -12.87 -22.52 28.57
N ARG A 270 -12.93 -23.83 28.83
CA ARG A 270 -13.88 -24.48 29.74
C ARG A 270 -13.17 -25.74 30.25
N VAL A 271 -12.49 -25.62 31.39
CA VAL A 271 -12.66 -26.33 32.67
C VAL A 271 -11.59 -25.78 33.61
#